data_AF-A0A0L0QKB2-F1
#
_entry.id   AF-A0A0L0QKB2-F1
#
_cell.length_a   1.000
_cell.length_b   1.000
_cell.length_c   1.000
_cell.angle_alpha   90.00
_cell.angle_beta   90.00
_cell.angle_gamma   90.00
#
_symmetry.space_group_name_H-M   'P 1'
#
loop_
_entity.id
_entity.type
_entity.pdbx_description
1 polymer ?
#
loop_
_entity_poly.entity_id
_entity_poly.type
_entity_poly.pdbx_seq_one_letter_code
_entity_poly.pdbx_strand_id
1 'polypeptide(L)'
;MTKVAKPKETTFKHAEAEWFNYHNTLKEIARLRESIMNPFDDDPEDPTIVKGANSVRMPGDPTQRMATRLATHKRLEHLSEVTKAIEQVYNALPDNYKELARLRYWNKNNKLTWEGIAMRLSISERHARRQRNEIIQATLDVLGWR
;
A
#
# COMPACT_ATOMS: atom_id res chain seq x y z
N MET A 1 29.44 -1.79 10.98
CA MET A 1 28.23 -0.94 10.98
C MET A 1 28.27 -0.06 9.75
N THR A 2 27.56 -0.44 8.69
CA THR A 2 27.44 0.35 7.47
C THR A 2 26.65 1.62 7.79
N LYS A 3 27.22 2.80 7.52
CA LYS A 3 26.50 4.07 7.58
C LYS A 3 25.38 4.02 6.53
N VAL A 4 24.16 3.70 6.95
CA VAL A 4 22.98 3.85 6.09
C VAL A 4 22.81 5.35 5.86
N ALA A 5 22.97 5.77 4.61
CA ALA A 5 22.81 7.17 4.22
C ALA A 5 21.39 7.62 4.61
N LYS A 6 21.28 8.81 5.22
CA LYS A 6 19.98 9.36 5.62
C LYS A 6 19.12 9.54 4.36
N PRO A 7 17.92 8.93 4.28
CA PRO A 7 17.08 9.02 3.10
C PRO A 7 16.57 10.45 2.92
N LYS A 8 16.22 10.80 1.69
CA LYS A 8 15.55 12.07 1.42
C LYS A 8 14.24 12.15 2.22
N GLU A 9 13.93 13.34 2.73
CA GLU A 9 12.72 13.56 3.54
C GLU A 9 11.44 13.21 2.77
N THR A 10 11.42 13.45 1.46
CA THR A 10 10.31 13.08 0.56
C THR A 10 10.09 11.58 0.51
N THR A 11 11.17 10.81 0.36
CA THR A 11 11.13 9.34 0.28
C THR A 11 10.70 8.74 1.61
N PHE A 12 11.18 9.31 2.73
CA PHE A 12 10.75 8.92 4.07
C PHE A 12 9.25 9.13 4.28
N LYS A 13 8.73 10.32 3.93
CA LYS A 13 7.30 10.64 4.05
C LYS A 13 6.45 9.74 3.16
N HIS A 14 6.94 9.42 1.96
CA HIS A 14 6.25 8.52 1.05
C HIS A 14 6.13 7.11 1.63
N ALA A 15 7.23 6.52 2.11
CA ALA A 15 7.20 5.22 2.77
C ALA A 15 6.30 5.23 4.03
N GLU A 16 6.36 6.30 4.84
CA GLU A 16 5.48 6.42 6.00
C GLU A 16 3.98 6.48 5.61
N ALA A 17 3.66 7.13 4.48
CA ALA A 17 2.29 7.12 3.95
C ALA A 17 1.84 5.73 3.50
N GLU A 18 2.73 4.92 2.91
CA GLU A 18 2.41 3.52 2.56
C GLU A 18 2.08 2.68 3.81
N TRP A 19 2.78 2.90 4.93
CA TRP A 19 2.45 2.24 6.20
C TRP A 19 1.04 2.60 6.71
N PHE A 20 0.65 3.88 6.62
CA PHE A 20 -0.72 4.32 6.95
C PHE A 20 -1.77 3.71 6.02
N ASN A 21 -1.45 3.59 4.73
CA ASN A 21 -2.37 3.11 3.71
C ASN A 21 -2.39 1.60 3.56
N TYR A 22 -1.51 0.86 4.22
CA TYR A 22 -1.32 -0.59 4.11
C TYR A 22 -2.62 -1.39 3.92
N HIS A 23 -3.60 -1.23 4.82
CA HIS A 23 -4.87 -1.96 4.72
C HIS A 23 -5.75 -1.53 3.55
N ASN A 24 -5.67 -0.27 3.13
CA ASN A 24 -6.36 0.20 1.93
C ASN A 24 -5.65 -0.34 0.68
N THR A 25 -4.32 -0.35 0.65
CA THR A 25 -3.52 -0.93 -0.42
C THR A 25 -3.83 -2.41 -0.61
N LEU A 26 -3.98 -3.18 0.47
CA LEU A 26 -4.40 -4.59 0.39
C LEU A 26 -5.78 -4.76 -0.25
N LYS A 27 -6.75 -3.90 0.08
CA LYS A 27 -8.08 -3.92 -0.55
C LYS A 27 -8.00 -3.56 -2.03
N GLU A 28 -7.15 -2.61 -2.37
CA GLU A 28 -6.94 -2.20 -3.75
C GLU A 28 -6.28 -3.29 -4.59
N ILE A 29 -5.28 -4.00 -4.05
CA ILE A 29 -4.70 -5.18 -4.68
C ILE A 29 -5.80 -6.24 -4.91
N ALA A 30 -6.65 -6.51 -3.92
CA ALA A 30 -7.74 -7.48 -4.08
C ALA A 30 -8.71 -7.08 -5.21
N ARG A 31 -9.12 -5.80 -5.27
CA ARG A 31 -9.97 -5.28 -6.36
C ARG A 31 -9.30 -5.35 -7.73
N LEU A 32 -8.02 -5.02 -7.81
CA LEU A 32 -7.27 -5.11 -9.07
C LEU A 32 -7.14 -6.56 -9.54
N ARG A 33 -6.92 -7.51 -8.63
CA ARG A 33 -6.92 -8.95 -8.96
C ARG A 33 -8.28 -9.40 -9.48
N GLU A 34 -9.35 -9.00 -8.82
CA GLU A 34 -10.72 -9.29 -9.23
C GLU A 34 -11.02 -8.72 -10.62
N SER A 35 -10.65 -7.46 -10.89
CA SER A 35 -10.84 -6.84 -12.22
C SER A 35 -10.05 -7.54 -13.35
N ILE A 36 -8.91 -8.16 -13.02
CA ILE A 36 -8.09 -8.91 -13.97
C ILE A 36 -8.70 -10.30 -14.22
N MET A 37 -9.25 -10.93 -13.18
CA MET A 37 -9.87 -12.26 -13.24
C MET A 37 -11.25 -12.20 -13.91
N ASN A 38 -12.02 -11.14 -13.68
CA ASN A 38 -13.33 -10.89 -14.26
C ASN A 38 -13.32 -9.65 -15.19
N PRO A 39 -12.61 -9.69 -16.33
CA PRO A 39 -12.55 -8.56 -17.26
C PRO A 39 -13.87 -8.35 -18.04
N PHE A 40 -14.84 -9.24 -17.85
CA PHE A 40 -16.14 -9.28 -18.52
C PHE A 40 -17.30 -9.40 -17.53
N ASP A 41 -17.16 -8.89 -16.29
CA ASP A 41 -18.36 -8.49 -15.54
C ASP A 41 -18.96 -7.27 -16.27
N ASP A 42 -19.57 -7.58 -17.41
CA ASP A 42 -20.56 -6.76 -18.09
C ASP A 42 -21.66 -6.57 -17.05
N ASP A 43 -21.78 -5.37 -16.51
CA ASP A 43 -22.93 -5.02 -15.68
C ASP A 43 -24.18 -5.35 -16.50
N PRO A 44 -25.03 -6.32 -16.10
CA PRO A 44 -26.22 -6.67 -16.86
C PRO A 44 -27.21 -5.50 -16.93
N GLU A 45 -26.99 -4.44 -16.14
CA GLU A 45 -27.71 -3.17 -16.15
C GLU A 45 -26.95 -2.03 -16.86
N ASP A 46 -25.83 -2.27 -17.55
CA ASP A 46 -25.18 -1.24 -18.36
C ASP A 46 -26.10 -0.83 -19.53
N PRO A 47 -26.67 0.39 -19.53
CA PRO A 47 -27.59 0.85 -20.58
C PRO A 47 -26.89 0.99 -21.95
N THR A 48 -25.57 0.88 -21.99
CA THR A 48 -24.77 0.88 -23.23
C THR A 48 -24.75 -0.50 -23.91
N ILE A 49 -25.15 -1.57 -23.22
CA ILE A 49 -25.28 -2.92 -23.79
C ILE A 49 -26.69 -3.09 -24.37
N VAL A 50 -26.92 -2.46 -25.52
CA VAL A 50 -28.19 -2.60 -26.25
C VAL A 50 -28.26 -4.01 -26.85
N LYS A 51 -29.07 -4.90 -26.25
CA LYS A 51 -29.47 -6.21 -26.81
C LYS A 51 -30.37 -6.01 -28.04
N GLY A 52 -29.84 -5.41 -29.10
CA GLY A 52 -30.53 -5.20 -30.36
C GLY A 52 -29.67 -5.64 -31.54
N ALA A 53 -30.30 -6.18 -32.58
CA ALA A 53 -29.65 -6.69 -33.80
C ALA A 53 -28.77 -5.67 -34.56
N ASN A 54 -28.76 -4.41 -34.13
CA ASN A 54 -27.91 -3.32 -34.64
C ASN A 54 -26.85 -2.87 -33.61
N SER A 55 -26.40 -3.76 -32.71
CA SER A 55 -25.22 -3.48 -31.89
C SER A 55 -24.00 -3.39 -32.83
N VAL A 56 -23.74 -2.17 -33.31
CA VAL A 56 -22.45 -1.80 -33.87
C VAL A 56 -21.47 -1.97 -32.73
N ARG A 57 -20.87 -3.16 -32.64
CA ARG A 57 -19.65 -3.37 -31.88
C ARG A 57 -18.64 -2.40 -32.49
N MET A 58 -18.59 -1.17 -31.97
CA MET A 58 -17.46 -0.28 -32.21
C MET A 58 -16.22 -1.15 -32.01
N PRO A 59 -15.33 -1.29 -33.02
CA PRO A 59 -14.12 -2.06 -32.86
C PRO A 59 -13.34 -1.43 -31.70
N GLY A 60 -13.49 -1.99 -30.49
CA GLY A 60 -12.82 -1.47 -29.33
C GLY A 60 -11.34 -1.58 -29.61
N ASP A 61 -10.63 -0.45 -29.63
CA ASP A 61 -9.23 -0.39 -30.03
C ASP A 61 -8.44 -1.43 -29.21
N PRO A 62 -7.98 -2.53 -29.82
CA PRO A 62 -7.29 -3.59 -29.11
C PRO A 62 -6.02 -3.04 -28.43
N THR A 63 -5.44 -1.99 -29.00
CA THR A 63 -4.29 -1.27 -28.44
C THR A 63 -4.65 -0.59 -27.13
N GLN A 64 -5.79 0.10 -27.08
CA GLN A 64 -6.26 0.77 -25.86
C GLN A 64 -6.54 -0.25 -24.75
N ARG A 65 -7.18 -1.38 -25.08
CA ARG A 65 -7.45 -2.47 -24.12
C ARG A 65 -6.17 -3.16 -23.64
N MET A 66 -5.18 -3.32 -24.50
CA MET A 66 -3.87 -3.86 -24.10
C MET A 66 -3.10 -2.87 -23.21
N ALA A 67 -3.15 -1.58 -23.53
CA ALA A 67 -2.49 -0.54 -22.74
C ALA A 67 -3.08 -0.44 -21.33
N THR A 68 -4.41 -0.50 -21.18
CA THR A 68 -5.06 -0.48 -19.86
C THR A 68 -4.69 -1.69 -19.03
N ARG A 69 -4.72 -2.90 -19.60
CA ARG A 69 -4.31 -4.15 -18.92
C ARG A 69 -2.84 -4.14 -18.48
N LEU A 70 -1.95 -3.61 -19.31
CA LEU A 70 -0.54 -3.51 -18.97
C LEU A 70 -0.33 -2.51 -17.82
N ALA A 71 -1.04 -1.39 -17.84
CA ALA A 71 -0.97 -0.39 -16.78
C ALA A 71 -1.51 -0.93 -15.44
N THR A 72 -2.62 -1.68 -15.45
CA THR A 72 -3.15 -2.30 -14.23
C THR A 72 -2.19 -3.36 -13.67
N HIS A 73 -1.55 -4.15 -14.53
CA HIS A 73 -0.55 -5.14 -14.10
C HIS A 73 0.65 -4.48 -13.42
N LYS A 74 1.24 -3.44 -14.02
CA LYS A 74 2.36 -2.70 -13.43
C LYS A 74 1.99 -2.07 -12.08
N ARG A 75 0.77 -1.52 -11.99
CA ARG A 75 0.27 -0.96 -10.74
C ARG A 75 0.12 -2.04 -9.66
N LEU A 76 -0.45 -3.19 -10.02
CA LEU A 76 -0.61 -4.31 -9.11
C LEU A 76 0.74 -4.85 -8.61
N GLU A 77 1.70 -5.01 -9.51
CA GLU A 77 3.07 -5.42 -9.18
C GLU A 77 3.68 -4.47 -8.15
N HIS A 78 3.66 -3.16 -8.42
CA HIS A 78 4.18 -2.16 -7.48
C HIS A 78 3.50 -2.20 -6.11
N LEU A 79 2.17 -2.23 -6.05
CA LEU A 79 1.44 -2.29 -4.77
C LEU A 79 1.76 -3.58 -4.01
N SER A 80 1.94 -4.70 -4.74
CA SER A 80 2.30 -5.99 -4.14
C SER A 80 3.72 -6.00 -3.58
N GLU A 81 4.68 -5.35 -4.25
CA GLU A 81 6.05 -5.18 -3.76
C GLU A 81 6.07 -4.37 -2.47
N VAL A 82 5.36 -3.24 -2.45
CA VAL A 82 5.29 -2.35 -1.27
C VAL A 82 4.65 -3.07 -0.08
N THR A 83 3.50 -3.74 -0.29
CA THR A 83 2.82 -4.46 0.80
C THR A 83 3.65 -5.63 1.32
N LYS A 84 4.32 -6.38 0.44
CA LYS A 84 5.22 -7.47 0.83
C LYS A 84 6.43 -6.96 1.63
N ALA A 85 6.99 -5.81 1.25
CA ALA A 85 8.09 -5.19 2.00
C ALA A 85 7.63 -4.77 3.41
N ILE A 86 6.45 -4.16 3.52
CA ILE A 86 5.85 -3.80 4.83
C ILE A 86 5.64 -5.04 5.68
N GLU A 87 5.06 -6.12 5.13
CA GLU A 87 4.87 -7.38 5.84
C GLU A 87 6.20 -7.98 6.31
N GLN A 88 7.21 -8.01 5.45
CA GLN A 88 8.52 -8.56 5.78
C GLN A 88 9.17 -7.79 6.94
N VAL A 89 9.16 -6.46 6.87
CA VAL A 89 9.68 -5.61 7.94
C VAL A 89 8.88 -5.83 9.22
N TYR A 90 7.55 -5.75 9.14
CA TYR A 90 6.67 -5.93 10.28
C TYR A 90 6.90 -7.27 11.00
N ASN A 91 7.06 -8.36 10.25
CA ASN A 91 7.28 -9.69 10.81
C ASN A 91 8.64 -9.84 11.48
N ALA A 92 9.67 -9.16 10.97
CA ALA A 92 11.01 -9.14 11.53
C ALA A 92 11.15 -8.25 12.78
N LEU A 93 10.18 -7.37 13.05
CA LEU A 93 10.22 -6.48 14.22
C LEU A 93 10.00 -7.24 15.55
N PRO A 94 10.65 -6.80 16.64
CA PRO A 94 10.31 -7.23 17.99
C PRO A 94 8.86 -6.86 18.36
N ASP A 95 8.28 -7.57 19.32
CA ASP A 95 6.86 -7.38 19.69
C ASP A 95 6.53 -5.95 20.15
N ASN A 96 7.44 -5.29 20.87
CA ASN A 96 7.28 -3.90 21.27
C ASN A 96 7.18 -2.95 20.07
N TYR A 97 7.97 -3.20 19.01
CA TYR A 97 7.95 -2.40 17.78
C TYR A 97 6.69 -2.68 16.96
N LYS A 98 6.22 -3.94 16.96
CA LYS A 98 4.95 -4.34 16.33
C LYS A 98 3.77 -3.64 16.97
N GLU A 99 3.77 -3.49 18.29
CA GLU A 99 2.70 -2.76 18.99
C GLU A 99 2.72 -1.27 18.64
N LEU A 100 3.90 -0.64 18.59
CA LEU A 100 4.03 0.74 18.11
C LEU A 100 3.46 0.91 16.70
N ALA A 101 3.82 0.03 15.77
CA ALA A 101 3.35 0.09 14.39
C ALA A 101 1.82 -0.03 14.31
N ARG A 102 1.23 -0.98 15.06
CA ARG A 102 -0.23 -1.15 15.15
C ARG A 102 -0.92 0.11 15.69
N LEU A 103 -0.41 0.66 16.79
CA LEU A 103 -0.99 1.84 17.44
C LEU A 103 -0.88 3.08 16.55
N ARG A 104 0.24 3.24 15.84
CA ARG A 104 0.51 4.42 15.03
C ARG A 104 -0.20 4.39 13.68
N TYR A 105 -0.08 3.28 12.95
CA TYR A 105 -0.45 3.22 11.53
C TYR A 105 -1.81 2.58 11.29
N TRP A 106 -2.21 1.59 12.10
CA TRP A 106 -3.41 0.77 11.83
C TRP A 106 -4.55 0.97 12.82
N ASN A 107 -4.39 1.85 13.80
CA ASN A 107 -5.45 2.21 14.72
C ASN A 107 -6.46 3.15 14.04
N LYS A 108 -7.64 2.63 13.70
CA LYS A 108 -8.71 3.38 13.05
C LYS A 108 -9.43 4.36 13.98
N ASN A 109 -9.47 4.09 15.29
CA ASN A 109 -10.40 4.73 16.20
C ASN A 109 -9.78 5.87 17.00
N ASN A 110 -8.45 5.89 17.17
CA ASN A 110 -7.81 6.90 17.98
C ASN A 110 -6.44 7.27 17.40
N LYS A 111 -6.35 8.45 16.78
CA LYS A 111 -5.08 9.03 16.33
C LYS A 111 -4.31 9.48 17.56
N LEU A 112 -3.64 8.53 18.21
CA LEU A 112 -2.81 8.80 19.37
C LEU A 112 -1.67 9.75 18.96
N THR A 113 -1.42 10.75 19.79
CA THR A 113 -0.21 11.56 19.73
C THR A 113 1.00 10.69 20.05
N TRP A 114 2.21 11.15 19.72
CA TRP A 114 3.43 10.44 20.08
C TRP A 114 3.55 10.24 21.60
N GLU A 115 3.08 11.20 22.39
CA GLU A 115 3.00 11.11 23.84
C GLU A 115 2.02 10.01 24.29
N GLY A 116 0.84 9.92 23.68
CA GLY A 116 -0.13 8.86 24.00
C GLY A 116 0.37 7.46 23.65
N ILE A 117 1.08 7.31 22.52
CA ILE A 117 1.73 6.05 22.14
C ILE A 117 2.83 5.70 23.15
N ALA A 118 3.67 6.68 23.50
CA ALA A 118 4.77 6.51 24.44
C ALA A 118 4.27 6.09 25.83
N MET A 119 3.19 6.72 26.31
CA MET A 119 2.52 6.39 27.57
C MET A 119 1.98 4.95 27.56
N ARG A 120 1.33 4.54 26.47
CA ARG A 120 0.75 3.19 26.35
C ARG A 120 1.81 2.09 26.33
N LEU A 121 2.94 2.37 25.67
CA LEU A 121 4.07 1.44 25.57
C LEU A 121 5.06 1.56 26.73
N SER A 122 4.82 2.47 27.70
CA SER A 122 5.75 2.76 28.80
C SER A 122 7.18 3.12 28.33
N ILE A 123 7.29 3.83 27.21
CA ILE A 123 8.57 4.30 26.64
C ILE A 123 8.61 5.82 26.59
N SER A 124 9.79 6.40 26.36
CA SER A 124 9.89 7.84 26.09
C SER A 124 9.46 8.19 24.67
N GLU A 125 8.93 9.40 24.47
CA GLU A 125 8.55 9.90 23.14
C GLU A 125 9.73 9.87 22.15
N ARG A 126 10.93 10.21 22.64
CA ARG A 126 12.17 10.14 21.85
C ARG A 126 12.45 8.73 21.38
N HIS A 127 12.20 7.73 22.23
CA HIS A 127 12.37 6.32 21.88
C HIS A 127 11.34 5.91 20.83
N ALA A 128 10.06 6.26 21.01
CA ALA A 128 9.00 5.98 20.03
C ALA A 128 9.30 6.57 18.64
N ARG A 129 9.75 7.83 18.59
CA ARG A 129 10.16 8.49 17.32
C ARG A 129 11.39 7.83 16.69
N ARG A 130 12.31 7.29 17.49
CA ARG A 130 13.47 6.52 16.99
C ARG A 130 13.02 5.19 16.39
N GLN A 131 12.16 4.45 17.09
CA GLN A 131 11.60 3.19 16.59
C GLN A 131 10.88 3.40 15.25
N ARG A 132 10.07 4.46 15.13
CA ARG A 132 9.48 4.87 13.84
C ARG A 132 10.55 5.01 12.74
N ASN A 133 11.63 5.75 13.01
CA ASN A 133 12.68 5.93 12.01
C ASN A 133 13.32 4.62 11.59
N GLU A 134 13.54 3.71 12.54
CA GLU A 134 14.11 2.38 12.27
C GLU A 134 13.17 1.53 11.42
N ILE A 135 11.87 1.53 11.72
CA ILE A 135 10.85 0.83 10.93
C ILE A 135 10.84 1.35 9.48
N ILE A 136 10.73 2.68 9.31
CA ILE A 136 10.67 3.27 7.98
C ILE A 136 11.96 3.03 7.22
N GLN A 137 13.12 3.17 7.87
CA GLN A 137 14.42 2.90 7.25
C GLN A 137 14.52 1.44 6.79
N ALA A 138 14.10 0.47 7.61
CA ALA A 138 14.10 -0.93 7.23
C ALA A 138 13.21 -1.18 5.98
N THR A 139 12.04 -0.53 5.88
CA THR A 139 11.23 -0.62 4.66
C THR A 139 11.90 0.00 3.44
N LEU A 140 12.58 1.14 3.60
CA LEU A 140 13.33 1.76 2.50
C LEU A 140 14.47 0.86 2.01
N ASP A 141 15.16 0.21 2.94
CA ASP A 141 16.26 -0.70 2.62
C ASP A 141 15.77 -1.95 1.87
N VAL A 142 14.61 -2.50 2.24
CA VAL A 142 13.97 -3.62 1.53
C VAL A 142 13.49 -3.21 0.13
N LEU A 143 12.93 -2.01 0.00
CA LEU A 143 12.42 -1.49 -1.28
C LEU A 143 13.52 -0.90 -2.18
N GLY A 144 14.72 -0.68 -1.64
CA GLY A 144 15.83 -0.04 -2.35
C GLY A 144 15.61 1.46 -2.64
N TRP A 145 14.71 2.12 -1.93
CA TRP A 145 14.41 3.54 -2.11
C TRP A 145 15.48 4.42 -1.44
N ARG A 146 15.95 5.50 -2.09
CA ARG A 146 17.01 6.40 -1.59
C ARG A 146 16.64 7.88 -1.68
#